data_AF-A0AAI9AHI5-F1
#
_entry.id   AF-A0AAI9AHI5-F1
#
_cell.length_a   1.000
_cell.length_b   1.000
_cell.length_c   1.000
_cell.angle_alpha   90.00
_cell.angle_beta   90.00
_cell.angle_gamma   90.00
#
_symmetry.space_group_name_H-M   'P 1'
#
loop_
_entity.id
_entity.type
_entity.pdbx_description
1 polymer ?
#
loop_
_entity_poly.entity_id
_entity_poly.type
_entity_poly.pdbx_seq_one_letter_code
_entity_poly.pdbx_strand_id
1 'polypeptide(L)'
;MVVLDTPIDMHLHLREGKILEDVLSHTTNQFAAAVIMPNLIPPVDNKERLFNYKEEILSKSVNFTPLMNLFMREYSEDELLDLAEEIFAIKLYPAGITTNSENGVKSIENIYPVLEIMQELNIPLSVHGESNGFVLDREREFKSIYEKLARDFPKLKIIMEHVGTADLLYLLDEYENLYATITLHHLLLTLDEVAGGMLNPHYFCKPIIKTPKDRLEIQKFVKSGHKKVMFGSDSAPHTIKNKLKGAAGVFSAPVILPALAEFFENDIETFQKFISTNAIENFNLNIPKREVKLIKEEWSAPYLVGEIKPMFAGRKFRYKVL
;
A
#
# COMPACT_ATOMS: atom_id res chain seq x y z
N MET A 1 5.57 26.19 5.29
CA MET A 1 4.73 25.58 4.24
C MET A 1 5.51 24.40 3.68
N VAL A 2 4.88 23.26 3.51
CA VAL A 2 5.45 22.09 2.83
C VAL A 2 4.80 22.02 1.45
N VAL A 3 5.60 21.84 0.41
CA VAL A 3 5.09 21.63 -0.96
C VAL A 3 5.63 20.31 -1.42
N LEU A 4 4.73 19.42 -1.83
CA LEU A 4 5.07 18.11 -2.37
C LEU A 4 4.71 18.09 -3.85
N ASP A 5 5.65 17.65 -4.68
CA ASP A 5 5.40 17.43 -6.10
C ASP A 5 4.92 16.01 -6.32
N THR A 6 3.75 15.90 -6.97
CA THR A 6 3.14 14.68 -7.47
C THR A 6 3.16 13.53 -6.45
N PRO A 7 2.52 13.67 -5.26
CA PRO A 7 2.46 12.58 -4.28
C PRO A 7 1.76 11.35 -4.86
N ILE A 8 2.32 10.16 -4.60
CA ILE A 8 1.80 8.87 -5.07
C ILE A 8 1.60 7.94 -3.87
N ASP A 9 0.43 7.33 -3.77
CA ASP A 9 0.16 6.27 -2.81
C ASP A 9 0.35 4.90 -3.48
N MET A 10 1.46 4.22 -3.21
CA MET A 10 1.79 2.95 -3.87
C MET A 10 0.99 1.74 -3.35
N HIS A 11 0.02 1.92 -2.44
CA HIS A 11 -0.83 0.83 -1.95
C HIS A 11 -2.17 1.33 -1.40
N LEU A 12 -3.25 1.23 -2.18
CA LEU A 12 -4.56 1.76 -1.78
C LEU A 12 -5.71 0.78 -2.02
N HIS A 13 -6.64 0.70 -1.06
CA HIS A 13 -7.91 0.00 -1.21
C HIS A 13 -9.07 0.99 -1.24
N LEU A 14 -9.72 1.14 -2.39
CA LEU A 14 -10.86 2.04 -2.55
C LEU A 14 -12.22 1.36 -2.32
N ARG A 15 -12.28 0.03 -2.39
CA ARG A 15 -13.54 -0.76 -2.39
C ARG A 15 -14.44 -0.34 -3.57
N GLU A 16 -15.74 -0.56 -3.48
CA GLU A 16 -16.72 -0.27 -4.53
C GLU A 16 -17.97 0.41 -3.98
N GLY A 17 -18.78 0.96 -4.87
CA GLY A 17 -20.09 1.52 -4.56
C GLY A 17 -20.02 2.60 -3.48
N LYS A 18 -20.87 2.48 -2.45
CA LYS A 18 -21.00 3.53 -1.44
C LYS A 18 -19.69 3.79 -0.67
N ILE A 19 -18.88 2.75 -0.42
CA ILE A 19 -17.60 2.94 0.28
C ILE A 19 -16.64 3.73 -0.61
N LEU A 20 -16.54 3.38 -1.90
CA LEU A 20 -15.71 4.13 -2.85
C LEU A 20 -16.10 5.61 -2.88
N GLU A 21 -17.41 5.91 -2.95
CA GLU A 21 -17.92 7.29 -2.91
C GLU A 21 -17.50 8.04 -1.64
N ASP A 22 -17.57 7.38 -0.49
CA ASP A 22 -17.24 8.01 0.80
C ASP A 22 -15.74 8.26 0.96
N VAL A 23 -14.88 7.36 0.46
CA VAL A 23 -13.43 7.40 0.76
C VAL A 23 -12.58 8.06 -0.32
N LEU A 24 -13.02 8.07 -1.59
CA LEU A 24 -12.18 8.47 -2.72
C LEU A 24 -11.60 9.87 -2.58
N SER A 25 -12.42 10.85 -2.16
CA SER A 25 -12.00 12.25 -2.01
C SER A 25 -10.87 12.43 -0.98
N HIS A 26 -10.78 11.54 0.02
CA HIS A 26 -9.71 11.59 1.00
C HIS A 26 -8.35 11.20 0.42
N THR A 27 -8.32 10.42 -0.66
CA THR A 27 -7.09 10.17 -1.43
C THR A 27 -6.90 11.24 -2.50
N THR A 28 -7.90 11.52 -3.33
CA THR A 28 -7.72 12.38 -4.52
C THR A 28 -7.43 13.84 -4.16
N ASN A 29 -7.76 14.30 -2.95
CA ASN A 29 -7.35 15.63 -2.48
C ASN A 29 -5.87 15.70 -2.10
N GLN A 30 -5.24 14.57 -1.79
CA GLN A 30 -3.87 14.48 -1.27
C GLN A 30 -2.87 13.89 -2.27
N PHE A 31 -3.33 13.08 -3.22
CA PHE A 31 -2.46 12.31 -4.11
C PHE A 31 -2.79 12.59 -5.57
N ALA A 32 -1.74 12.64 -6.40
CA ALA A 32 -1.86 12.72 -7.85
C ALA A 32 -2.18 11.35 -8.46
N ALA A 33 -1.66 10.28 -7.86
CA ALA A 33 -1.87 8.91 -8.30
C ALA A 33 -1.92 7.94 -7.11
N ALA A 34 -2.51 6.77 -7.33
CA ALA A 34 -2.37 5.66 -6.39
C ALA A 34 -2.41 4.31 -7.09
N VAL A 35 -1.71 3.33 -6.53
CA VAL A 35 -1.79 1.92 -6.94
C VAL A 35 -3.02 1.28 -6.31
N ILE A 36 -3.96 0.87 -7.15
CA ILE A 36 -5.28 0.41 -6.74
C ILE A 36 -5.26 -1.11 -6.58
N MET A 37 -5.49 -1.57 -5.35
CA MET A 37 -5.47 -2.99 -5.02
C MET A 37 -6.72 -3.74 -5.57
N PRO A 38 -6.55 -5.00 -6.03
CA PRO A 38 -7.58 -5.70 -6.84
C PRO A 38 -8.46 -6.67 -6.06
N ASN A 39 -8.38 -6.73 -4.72
CA ASN A 39 -9.07 -7.70 -3.87
C ASN A 39 -10.55 -7.34 -3.58
N LEU A 40 -11.26 -6.94 -4.63
CA LEU A 40 -12.72 -6.78 -4.62
C LEU A 40 -13.44 -8.13 -4.56
N ILE A 41 -14.77 -8.12 -4.52
CA ILE A 41 -15.60 -9.34 -4.59
C ILE A 41 -16.60 -9.19 -5.74
N PRO A 42 -16.42 -9.90 -6.86
CA PRO A 42 -15.26 -10.71 -7.23
C PRO A 42 -13.98 -9.87 -7.43
N PRO A 43 -12.78 -10.49 -7.35
CA PRO A 43 -11.51 -9.78 -7.54
C PRO A 43 -11.39 -9.20 -8.95
N VAL A 44 -10.51 -8.22 -9.10
CA VAL A 44 -10.16 -7.64 -10.40
C VAL A 44 -9.08 -8.50 -11.04
N ASP A 45 -9.50 -9.48 -11.83
CA ASP A 45 -8.62 -10.52 -12.37
C ASP A 45 -8.70 -10.69 -13.89
N ASN A 46 -9.42 -9.80 -14.58
CA ASN A 46 -9.59 -9.82 -16.04
C ASN A 46 -9.81 -8.40 -16.59
N LYS A 47 -9.71 -8.28 -17.92
CA LYS A 47 -9.78 -7.02 -18.65
C LYS A 47 -11.08 -6.25 -18.42
N GLU A 48 -12.23 -6.91 -18.55
CA GLU A 48 -13.53 -6.28 -18.39
C GLU A 48 -13.69 -5.72 -16.96
N ARG A 49 -13.37 -6.53 -15.94
CA ARG A 49 -13.46 -6.11 -14.54
C ARG A 49 -12.53 -4.95 -14.22
N LEU A 50 -11.33 -4.95 -14.79
CA LEU A 50 -10.35 -3.88 -14.63
C LEU A 50 -10.86 -2.55 -15.20
N PHE A 51 -11.35 -2.54 -16.43
CA PHE A 51 -11.85 -1.33 -17.06
C PHE A 51 -13.09 -0.78 -16.36
N ASN A 52 -14.04 -1.64 -16.01
CA ASN A 52 -15.24 -1.22 -15.28
C ASN A 52 -14.89 -0.54 -13.95
N TYR A 53 -13.92 -1.10 -13.21
CA TYR A 53 -13.49 -0.51 -11.94
C TYR A 53 -12.69 0.78 -12.12
N LYS A 54 -11.80 0.84 -13.13
CA LYS A 54 -11.05 2.05 -13.51
C LYS A 54 -12.00 3.19 -13.88
N GLU A 55 -13.01 2.92 -14.71
CA GLU A 55 -14.07 3.87 -15.08
C GLU A 55 -14.87 4.35 -13.87
N GLU A 56 -15.22 3.45 -12.94
CA GLU A 56 -15.95 3.80 -11.72
C GLU A 56 -15.16 4.80 -10.85
N ILE A 57 -13.84 4.62 -10.73
CA ILE A 57 -12.94 5.52 -10.00
C ILE A 57 -12.80 6.85 -10.76
N LEU A 58 -12.53 6.80 -12.06
CA LEU A 58 -12.29 7.99 -12.89
C LEU A 58 -13.52 8.89 -12.96
N SER A 59 -14.72 8.33 -13.13
CA SER A 59 -15.98 9.08 -13.17
C SER A 59 -16.29 9.87 -11.90
N LYS A 60 -15.64 9.52 -10.77
CA LYS A 60 -15.81 10.16 -9.46
C LYS A 60 -14.57 10.93 -9.00
N SER A 61 -13.54 11.02 -9.83
CA SER A 61 -12.28 11.70 -9.49
C SER A 61 -11.93 12.80 -10.49
N VAL A 62 -11.10 13.74 -10.07
CA VAL A 62 -10.58 14.83 -10.90
C VAL A 62 -9.08 14.91 -10.65
N ASN A 63 -8.28 15.02 -11.72
CA ASN A 63 -6.81 15.11 -11.65
C ASN A 63 -6.18 13.99 -10.81
N PHE A 64 -6.63 12.76 -11.03
CA PHE A 64 -6.16 11.57 -10.33
C PHE A 64 -5.86 10.44 -11.32
N THR A 65 -4.73 9.77 -11.14
CA THR A 65 -4.31 8.63 -11.97
C THR A 65 -4.40 7.33 -11.15
N PRO A 66 -5.43 6.49 -11.36
CA PRO A 66 -5.46 5.16 -10.76
C PRO A 66 -4.54 4.20 -11.52
N LEU A 67 -3.47 3.76 -10.85
CA LEU A 67 -2.55 2.74 -11.33
C LEU A 67 -3.14 1.36 -10.99
N MET A 68 -3.80 0.73 -11.95
CA MET A 68 -4.62 -0.46 -11.69
C MET A 68 -3.75 -1.71 -11.52
N ASN A 69 -4.03 -2.51 -10.50
CA ASN A 69 -3.45 -3.86 -10.38
C ASN A 69 -4.45 -4.94 -10.80
N LEU A 70 -3.93 -6.12 -11.13
CA LEU A 70 -4.69 -7.35 -11.24
C LEU A 70 -4.43 -8.28 -10.05
N PHE A 71 -5.43 -9.06 -9.67
CA PHE A 71 -5.30 -10.11 -8.67
C PHE A 71 -4.57 -11.32 -9.29
N MET A 72 -3.53 -11.82 -8.62
CA MET A 72 -2.72 -12.93 -9.14
C MET A 72 -3.56 -14.19 -9.40
N ARG A 73 -3.43 -14.72 -10.62
CA ARG A 73 -3.87 -16.06 -11.04
C ARG A 73 -2.96 -16.55 -12.18
N GLU A 74 -3.23 -17.76 -12.67
CA GLU A 74 -2.56 -18.31 -13.85
C GLU A 74 -3.04 -17.58 -15.12
N TYR A 75 -2.36 -16.50 -15.50
CA TYR A 75 -2.59 -15.75 -16.73
C TYR A 75 -1.82 -16.38 -17.91
N SER A 76 -2.40 -16.35 -19.11
CA SER A 76 -1.65 -16.64 -20.33
C SER A 76 -0.80 -15.44 -20.78
N GLU A 77 0.16 -15.70 -21.65
CA GLU A 77 0.98 -14.64 -22.27
C GLU A 77 0.11 -13.67 -23.08
N ASP A 78 -0.84 -14.17 -23.87
CA ASP A 78 -1.77 -13.35 -24.64
C ASP A 78 -2.62 -12.43 -23.74
N GLU A 79 -3.08 -12.93 -22.59
CA GLU A 79 -3.83 -12.11 -21.63
C GLU A 79 -2.97 -10.98 -21.07
N LEU A 80 -1.70 -11.26 -20.72
CA LEU A 80 -0.81 -10.24 -20.16
C LEU A 80 -0.32 -9.25 -21.20
N LEU A 81 -0.08 -9.68 -22.45
CA LEU A 81 0.25 -8.79 -23.56
C LEU A 81 -0.87 -7.77 -23.82
N ASP A 82 -2.13 -8.21 -23.77
CA ASP A 82 -3.29 -7.33 -23.95
C ASP A 82 -3.55 -6.39 -22.77
N LEU A 83 -2.94 -6.66 -21.61
CA LEU A 83 -3.13 -5.90 -20.37
C LEU A 83 -1.90 -5.09 -19.93
N ALA A 84 -0.73 -5.34 -20.50
CA ALA A 84 0.55 -4.80 -20.03
C ALA A 84 0.58 -3.27 -19.97
N GLU A 85 -0.09 -2.58 -20.90
CA GLU A 85 -0.18 -1.11 -20.91
C GLU A 85 -1.28 -0.55 -19.99
N GLU A 86 -2.19 -1.40 -19.52
CA GLU A 86 -3.36 -1.01 -18.72
C GLU A 86 -3.18 -1.23 -17.22
N ILE A 87 -2.20 -2.05 -16.85
CA ILE A 87 -1.91 -2.43 -15.46
C ILE A 87 -0.58 -1.85 -15.00
N PHE A 88 -0.49 -1.54 -13.71
CA PHE A 88 0.77 -1.22 -13.07
C PHE A 88 1.47 -2.47 -12.56
N ALA A 89 0.77 -3.39 -11.91
CA ALA A 89 1.36 -4.59 -11.31
C ALA A 89 0.33 -5.73 -11.18
N ILE A 90 0.81 -6.93 -10.91
CA ILE A 90 -0.04 -8.05 -10.46
C ILE A 90 0.20 -8.27 -8.96
N LYS A 91 -0.88 -8.29 -8.19
CA LYS A 91 -0.86 -8.41 -6.73
C LYS A 91 -1.05 -9.86 -6.30
N LEU A 92 -0.02 -10.41 -5.67
CA LEU A 92 -0.02 -11.71 -5.01
C LEU A 92 -0.53 -11.59 -3.58
N TYR A 93 -1.56 -12.38 -3.28
CA TYR A 93 -2.02 -12.67 -1.93
C TYR A 93 -1.81 -14.15 -1.63
N PRO A 94 -1.04 -14.52 -0.58
CA PRO A 94 -0.99 -15.89 -0.11
C PRO A 94 -2.38 -16.32 0.37
N ALA A 95 -2.77 -17.57 0.06
CA ALA A 95 -4.12 -18.06 0.30
C ALA A 95 -4.54 -17.94 1.79
N GLY A 96 -5.65 -17.25 2.05
CA GLY A 96 -6.29 -17.16 3.37
C GLY A 96 -5.60 -16.25 4.40
N ILE A 97 -4.55 -15.51 4.02
CA ILE A 97 -3.78 -14.69 4.96
C ILE A 97 -4.46 -13.37 5.29
N THR A 98 -5.08 -12.71 4.30
CA THR A 98 -5.69 -11.38 4.42
C THR A 98 -7.10 -11.31 3.82
N THR A 99 -7.76 -10.16 3.88
CA THR A 99 -9.15 -9.96 3.43
C THR A 99 -9.33 -10.30 1.94
N ASN A 100 -10.30 -11.16 1.65
CA ASN A 100 -10.67 -11.66 0.31
C ASN A 100 -9.52 -12.41 -0.40
N SER A 101 -8.69 -13.14 0.36
CA SER A 101 -7.57 -13.92 -0.16
C SER A 101 -7.81 -15.43 -0.16
N GLU A 102 -9.04 -15.91 0.04
CA GLU A 102 -9.34 -17.36 0.10
C GLU A 102 -8.95 -18.09 -1.20
N ASN A 103 -9.01 -17.39 -2.33
CA ASN A 103 -8.60 -17.87 -3.66
C ASN A 103 -7.14 -17.51 -4.02
N GLY A 104 -6.32 -17.14 -3.04
CA GLY A 104 -4.92 -16.75 -3.25
C GLY A 104 -3.97 -17.91 -3.60
N VAL A 105 -2.69 -17.59 -3.76
CA VAL A 105 -1.65 -18.54 -4.17
C VAL A 105 -1.30 -19.48 -3.01
N LYS A 106 -1.32 -20.80 -3.28
CA LYS A 106 -1.00 -21.85 -2.29
C LYS A 106 0.48 -22.23 -2.25
N SER A 107 1.14 -22.25 -3.41
CA SER A 107 2.58 -22.48 -3.58
C SER A 107 3.08 -21.53 -4.65
N ILE A 108 4.23 -20.91 -4.42
CA ILE A 108 4.73 -19.89 -5.34
C ILE A 108 5.23 -20.50 -6.66
N GLU A 109 5.65 -21.76 -6.63
CA GLU A 109 6.08 -22.54 -7.78
C GLU A 109 4.97 -22.69 -8.82
N ASN A 110 3.70 -22.71 -8.39
CA ASN A 110 2.56 -22.85 -9.31
C ASN A 110 2.39 -21.63 -10.22
N ILE A 111 2.88 -20.46 -9.80
CA ILE A 111 2.76 -19.22 -10.58
C ILE A 111 4.05 -18.88 -11.33
N TYR A 112 5.10 -19.71 -11.28
CA TYR A 112 6.37 -19.46 -11.99
C TYR A 112 6.17 -19.15 -13.48
N PRO A 113 5.34 -19.89 -14.23
CA PRO A 113 5.09 -19.56 -15.64
C PRO A 113 4.59 -18.13 -15.83
N VAL A 114 3.71 -17.64 -14.95
CA VAL A 114 3.21 -16.26 -14.99
C VAL A 114 4.31 -15.27 -14.63
N LEU A 115 5.14 -15.58 -13.64
CA LEU A 115 6.26 -14.73 -13.23
C LEU A 115 7.32 -14.58 -14.32
N GLU A 116 7.56 -15.62 -15.12
CA GLU A 116 8.44 -15.55 -16.31
C GLU A 116 7.88 -14.57 -17.34
N ILE A 117 6.59 -14.65 -17.66
CA ILE A 117 5.93 -13.72 -18.58
C ILE A 117 5.97 -12.30 -18.04
N MET A 118 5.61 -12.09 -16.77
CA MET A 118 5.66 -10.78 -16.11
C MET A 118 7.06 -10.16 -16.17
N GLN A 119 8.11 -10.98 -15.99
CA GLN A 119 9.48 -10.54 -16.07
C GLN A 119 9.84 -10.03 -17.47
N GLU A 120 9.47 -10.77 -18.53
CA GLU A 120 9.76 -10.38 -19.91
C GLU A 120 8.94 -9.15 -20.35
N LEU A 121 7.71 -9.02 -19.84
CA LEU A 121 6.86 -7.84 -20.09
C LEU A 121 7.15 -6.67 -19.15
N ASN A 122 8.12 -6.80 -18.22
CA ASN A 122 8.45 -5.81 -17.20
C ASN A 122 7.21 -5.35 -16.38
N ILE A 123 6.32 -6.30 -16.06
CA ILE A 123 5.16 -6.11 -15.18
C ILE A 123 5.60 -6.40 -13.74
N PRO A 124 5.60 -5.42 -12.82
CA PRO A 124 5.92 -5.62 -11.42
C PRO A 124 5.04 -6.66 -10.72
N LEU A 125 5.64 -7.38 -9.78
CA LEU A 125 4.95 -8.22 -8.81
C LEU A 125 4.79 -7.45 -7.50
N SER A 126 3.55 -7.21 -7.07
CA SER A 126 3.23 -6.67 -5.76
C SER A 126 2.88 -7.82 -4.82
N VAL A 127 3.46 -7.88 -3.61
CA VAL A 127 3.36 -9.06 -2.74
C VAL A 127 2.92 -8.70 -1.32
N HIS A 128 1.82 -9.30 -0.86
CA HIS A 128 1.52 -9.39 0.57
C HIS A 128 2.33 -10.55 1.20
N GLY A 129 3.49 -10.25 1.79
CA GLY A 129 4.46 -11.26 2.23
C GLY A 129 4.27 -11.76 3.65
N GLU A 130 3.25 -12.59 3.90
CA GLU A 130 3.03 -13.24 5.20
C GLU A 130 2.86 -14.76 5.01
N SER A 131 3.52 -15.56 5.86
CA SER A 131 3.30 -17.00 5.95
C SER A 131 1.98 -17.34 6.68
N ASN A 132 1.71 -18.63 6.87
CA ASN A 132 0.63 -19.13 7.73
C ASN A 132 1.03 -19.34 9.21
N GLY A 133 2.27 -18.99 9.58
CA GLY A 133 2.84 -19.21 10.92
C GLY A 133 2.27 -18.29 12.01
N PHE A 134 3.05 -18.10 13.08
CA PHE A 134 2.64 -17.25 14.20
C PHE A 134 2.58 -15.78 13.76
N VAL A 135 1.50 -15.07 14.10
CA VAL A 135 1.15 -13.77 13.48
C VAL A 135 2.26 -12.72 13.54
N LEU A 136 3.11 -12.72 14.57
CA LEU A 136 4.23 -11.76 14.68
C LEU A 136 5.47 -12.16 13.85
N ASP A 137 5.55 -13.43 13.45
CA ASP A 137 6.69 -14.02 12.74
C ASP A 137 6.40 -14.21 11.23
N ARG A 138 5.13 -14.14 10.81
CA ARG A 138 4.71 -14.41 9.43
C ARG A 138 5.51 -13.69 8.34
N GLU A 139 5.79 -12.40 8.53
CA GLU A 139 6.62 -11.64 7.59
C GLU A 139 8.08 -12.11 7.57
N ARG A 140 8.65 -12.43 8.75
CA ARG A 140 10.03 -12.91 8.87
C ARG A 140 10.20 -14.28 8.25
N GLU A 141 9.23 -15.16 8.44
CA GLU A 141 9.19 -16.49 7.81
C GLU A 141 9.11 -16.37 6.28
N PHE A 142 8.40 -15.36 5.77
CA PHE A 142 8.28 -15.09 4.33
C PHE A 142 9.57 -14.55 3.70
N LYS A 143 10.56 -14.11 4.48
CA LYS A 143 11.86 -13.61 4.00
C LYS A 143 12.50 -14.54 2.97
N SER A 144 12.55 -15.84 3.28
CA SER A 144 13.12 -16.87 2.40
C SER A 144 12.44 -16.98 1.03
N ILE A 145 11.15 -16.67 0.96
CA ILE A 145 10.38 -16.66 -0.29
C ILE A 145 10.76 -15.44 -1.12
N TYR A 146 10.91 -14.26 -0.51
CA TYR A 146 11.40 -13.08 -1.21
C TYR A 146 12.80 -13.27 -1.78
N GLU A 147 13.71 -13.84 -0.98
CA GLU A 147 15.06 -14.17 -1.44
C GLU A 147 15.05 -15.16 -2.62
N LYS A 148 14.17 -16.18 -2.57
CA LYS A 148 14.00 -17.14 -3.66
C LYS A 148 13.47 -16.47 -4.93
N LEU A 149 12.40 -15.68 -4.82
CA LEU A 149 11.85 -14.93 -5.95
C LEU A 149 12.88 -13.99 -6.58
N ALA A 150 13.63 -13.26 -5.75
CA ALA A 150 14.61 -12.31 -6.22
C ALA A 150 15.75 -12.99 -7.01
N ARG A 151 16.21 -14.17 -6.56
CA ARG A 151 17.23 -14.97 -7.25
C ARG A 151 16.72 -15.61 -8.53
N ASP A 152 15.51 -16.17 -8.50
CA ASP A 152 14.97 -16.94 -9.61
C ASP A 152 14.44 -16.03 -10.74
N PHE A 153 13.99 -14.81 -10.40
CA PHE A 153 13.49 -13.80 -11.34
C PHE A 153 14.24 -12.47 -11.21
N PRO A 154 15.55 -12.42 -11.51
CA PRO A 154 16.39 -11.27 -11.21
C PRO A 154 16.04 -9.99 -11.98
N LYS A 155 15.26 -10.08 -13.07
CA LYS A 155 14.78 -8.89 -13.80
C LYS A 155 13.36 -8.46 -13.37
N LEU A 156 12.62 -9.32 -12.66
CA LEU A 156 11.27 -9.01 -12.19
C LEU A 156 11.34 -8.03 -11.02
N LYS A 157 10.71 -6.86 -11.16
CA LYS A 157 10.57 -5.91 -10.04
C LYS A 157 9.55 -6.45 -9.04
N ILE A 158 9.96 -6.65 -7.79
CA ILE A 158 9.13 -7.21 -6.73
C ILE A 158 8.97 -6.18 -5.62
N ILE A 159 7.71 -5.83 -5.31
CA ILE A 159 7.35 -4.90 -4.25
C ILE A 159 6.93 -5.70 -3.02
N MET A 160 7.75 -5.64 -1.97
CA MET A 160 7.40 -6.07 -0.62
C MET A 160 6.43 -5.06 -0.05
N GLU A 161 5.13 -5.37 -0.09
CA GLU A 161 4.12 -4.42 0.34
C GLU A 161 4.11 -4.24 1.85
N HIS A 162 3.72 -3.04 2.31
CA HIS A 162 3.34 -2.68 3.68
C HIS A 162 4.20 -3.35 4.76
N VAL A 163 5.53 -3.29 4.58
CA VAL A 163 6.50 -4.04 5.41
C VAL A 163 6.38 -3.62 6.87
N GLY A 164 6.08 -4.57 7.74
CA GLY A 164 5.90 -4.38 9.18
C GLY A 164 7.10 -4.76 10.03
N THR A 165 8.18 -5.30 9.43
CA THR A 165 9.42 -5.66 10.12
C THR A 165 10.67 -5.21 9.36
N ALA A 166 11.68 -4.74 10.10
CA ALA A 166 12.94 -4.30 9.49
C ALA A 166 13.75 -5.44 8.86
N ASP A 167 13.50 -6.70 9.24
CA ASP A 167 14.21 -7.87 8.70
C ASP A 167 14.05 -8.00 7.18
N LEU A 168 12.90 -7.56 6.64
CA LEU A 168 12.65 -7.52 5.20
C LEU A 168 13.32 -6.32 4.52
N LEU A 169 13.51 -5.20 5.23
CA LEU A 169 14.12 -4.00 4.64
C LEU A 169 15.60 -4.18 4.32
N TYR A 170 16.32 -5.00 5.09
CA TYR A 170 17.72 -5.32 4.78
C TYR A 170 17.89 -6.06 3.44
N LEU A 171 16.86 -6.78 2.98
CA LEU A 171 16.89 -7.43 1.65
C LEU A 171 17.01 -6.43 0.51
N LEU A 172 16.62 -5.16 0.73
CA LEU A 172 16.74 -4.13 -0.29
C LEU A 172 18.20 -3.86 -0.67
N ASP A 173 19.15 -4.02 0.25
CA ASP A 173 20.57 -3.85 -0.05
C ASP A 173 21.18 -5.12 -0.67
N GLU A 174 20.54 -6.27 -0.50
CA GLU A 174 21.02 -7.58 -0.98
C GLU A 174 20.57 -7.89 -2.42
N TYR A 175 19.40 -7.42 -2.84
CA TYR A 175 18.79 -7.75 -4.13
C TYR A 175 18.32 -6.51 -4.88
N GLU A 176 18.83 -6.29 -6.10
CA GLU A 176 18.55 -5.09 -6.89
C GLU A 176 17.06 -4.92 -7.24
N ASN A 177 16.38 -6.03 -7.50
CA ASN A 177 15.00 -6.09 -7.99
C ASN A 177 13.93 -6.09 -6.88
N LEU A 178 14.33 -6.01 -5.60
CA LEU A 178 13.41 -5.85 -4.47
C LEU A 178 13.21 -4.37 -4.12
N TYR A 179 11.94 -4.03 -3.88
CA TYR A 179 11.44 -2.72 -3.44
C TYR A 179 10.50 -2.91 -2.26
N ALA A 180 10.21 -1.85 -1.49
CA ALA A 180 9.29 -1.93 -0.37
C ALA A 180 8.33 -0.74 -0.30
N THR A 181 7.11 -0.99 0.13
CA THR A 181 6.19 0.07 0.59
C THR A 181 6.05 0.05 2.10
N ILE A 182 5.94 1.23 2.71
CA ILE A 182 5.74 1.41 4.15
C ILE A 182 4.49 2.24 4.39
N THR A 183 3.65 1.77 5.32
CA THR A 183 2.39 2.42 5.68
C THR A 183 2.58 3.45 6.79
N LEU A 184 1.63 4.40 6.86
CA LEU A 184 1.59 5.36 7.97
C LEU A 184 1.43 4.68 9.33
N HIS A 185 0.58 3.65 9.41
CA HIS A 185 0.28 3.00 10.68
C HIS A 185 1.45 2.14 11.17
N HIS A 186 2.22 1.48 10.30
CA HIS A 186 3.46 0.79 10.70
C HIS A 186 4.58 1.77 11.08
N LEU A 187 4.57 2.99 10.53
CA LEU A 187 5.50 4.05 10.93
C LEU A 187 5.21 4.61 12.32
N LEU A 188 3.94 4.70 12.73
CA LEU A 188 3.55 5.47 13.90
C LEU A 188 3.06 4.61 15.07
N LEU A 189 2.53 3.43 14.82
CA LEU A 189 1.93 2.58 15.83
C LEU A 189 2.83 1.38 16.16
N THR A 190 2.59 0.83 17.35
CA THR A 190 3.12 -0.44 17.84
C THR A 190 1.94 -1.32 18.26
N LEU A 191 2.22 -2.58 18.60
CA LEU A 191 1.21 -3.51 19.06
C LEU A 191 0.50 -3.01 20.34
N ASP A 192 1.13 -2.11 21.11
CA ASP A 192 0.52 -1.51 22.30
C ASP A 192 -0.71 -0.66 21.94
N GLU A 193 -0.71 0.06 20.81
CA GLU A 193 -1.89 0.79 20.35
C GLU A 193 -3.03 -0.14 19.88
N VAL A 194 -2.72 -1.39 19.57
CA VAL A 194 -3.71 -2.41 19.19
C VAL A 194 -4.24 -3.13 20.42
N ALA A 195 -3.37 -3.53 21.35
CA ALA A 195 -3.69 -4.49 22.41
C ALA A 195 -2.93 -4.28 23.75
N GLY A 196 -2.20 -3.18 23.95
CA GLY A 196 -1.49 -2.92 25.22
C GLY A 196 -2.40 -2.44 26.36
N GLY A 197 -3.53 -1.83 26.01
CA GLY A 197 -4.61 -1.47 26.93
C GLY A 197 -5.89 -2.24 26.61
N MET A 198 -6.98 -1.52 26.32
CA MET A 198 -8.16 -2.12 25.70
C MET A 198 -7.87 -2.49 24.24
N LEU A 199 -8.40 -3.63 23.79
CA LEU A 199 -8.32 -4.02 22.39
C LEU A 199 -8.94 -2.93 21.50
N ASN A 200 -8.13 -2.40 20.58
CA ASN A 200 -8.58 -1.43 19.60
C ASN A 200 -8.69 -2.08 18.21
N PRO A 201 -9.89 -2.55 17.81
CA PRO A 201 -10.06 -3.22 16.53
C PRO A 201 -9.77 -2.29 15.35
N HIS A 202 -9.85 -0.97 15.52
CA HIS A 202 -9.60 -0.01 14.43
C HIS A 202 -8.14 0.04 13.97
N TYR A 203 -7.21 -0.44 14.79
CA TYR A 203 -5.80 -0.57 14.44
C TYR A 203 -5.38 -2.02 14.11
N PHE A 204 -6.31 -2.97 14.15
CA PHE A 204 -6.05 -4.31 13.64
C PHE A 204 -5.94 -4.28 12.11
N CYS A 205 -4.77 -4.64 11.57
CA CYS A 205 -4.46 -4.79 10.15
C CYS A 205 -3.56 -6.01 9.91
N LYS A 206 -3.23 -6.25 8.64
CA LYS A 206 -2.37 -7.31 8.17
C LYS A 206 -1.37 -6.73 7.16
N PRO A 207 -0.05 -6.87 7.37
CA PRO A 207 0.60 -7.50 8.52
C PRO A 207 0.22 -6.86 9.85
N ILE A 208 0.31 -7.63 10.94
CA ILE A 208 0.03 -7.07 12.26
C ILE A 208 1.10 -6.03 12.61
N ILE A 209 0.67 -4.90 13.19
CA ILE A 209 1.57 -3.91 13.78
C ILE A 209 2.42 -4.59 14.85
N LYS A 210 3.75 -4.42 14.78
CA LYS A 210 4.71 -5.19 15.58
C LYS A 210 5.25 -4.41 16.79
N THR A 211 6.49 -4.69 17.15
CA THR A 211 7.13 -4.19 18.37
C THR A 211 7.60 -2.74 18.22
N PRO A 212 7.85 -2.02 19.33
CA PRO A 212 8.52 -0.73 19.30
C PRO A 212 9.88 -0.77 18.59
N LYS A 213 10.60 -1.90 18.66
CA LYS A 213 11.88 -2.12 17.97
C LYS A 213 11.68 -2.16 16.45
N ASP A 214 10.71 -2.93 15.97
CA ASP A 214 10.37 -2.97 14.54
C ASP A 214 10.01 -1.58 14.00
N ARG A 215 9.13 -0.86 14.71
CA ARG A 215 8.75 0.51 14.33
C ARG A 215 9.97 1.43 14.26
N LEU A 216 10.85 1.41 15.26
CA LEU A 216 12.03 2.27 15.30
C LEU A 216 12.98 2.01 14.12
N GLU A 217 13.21 0.74 13.78
CA GLU A 217 14.08 0.39 12.65
C GLU A 217 13.45 0.76 11.30
N ILE A 218 12.13 0.58 11.12
CA ILE A 218 11.41 1.07 9.94
C ILE A 218 11.55 2.60 9.83
N GLN A 219 11.37 3.34 10.93
CA GLN A 219 11.53 4.79 10.94
C GLN A 219 12.94 5.20 10.53
N LYS A 220 13.99 4.49 11.00
CA LYS A 220 15.38 4.76 10.58
C LYS A 220 15.59 4.54 9.09
N PHE A 221 15.07 3.45 8.54
CA PHE A 221 15.13 3.17 7.09
C PHE A 221 14.41 4.22 6.25
N VAL A 222 13.23 4.65 6.67
CA VAL A 222 12.49 5.71 5.97
C VAL A 222 13.23 7.06 6.07
N LYS A 223 13.78 7.38 7.24
CA LYS A 223 14.55 8.60 7.48
C LYS A 223 15.93 8.63 6.82
N SER A 224 16.48 7.48 6.41
CA SER A 224 17.72 7.45 5.64
C SER A 224 17.52 7.88 4.18
N GLY A 225 16.26 7.97 3.71
CA GLY A 225 15.95 8.29 2.33
C GLY A 225 16.28 7.16 1.35
N HIS A 226 16.22 5.91 1.81
CA HIS A 226 16.54 4.74 1.00
C HIS A 226 15.74 4.70 -0.31
N LYS A 227 16.42 4.71 -1.46
CA LYS A 227 15.83 4.88 -2.80
C LYS A 227 14.75 3.86 -3.18
N LYS A 228 14.80 2.64 -2.60
CA LYS A 228 13.84 1.55 -2.89
C LYS A 228 12.68 1.45 -1.89
N VAL A 229 12.60 2.38 -0.94
CA VAL A 229 11.50 2.47 0.02
C VAL A 229 10.55 3.58 -0.43
N MET A 230 9.27 3.23 -0.58
CA MET A 230 8.23 4.14 -1.05
C MET A 230 7.07 4.17 -0.05
N PHE A 231 6.28 5.23 -0.08
CA PHE A 231 5.03 5.27 0.66
C PHE A 231 3.95 4.42 -0.04
N GLY A 232 3.29 3.57 0.72
CA GLY A 232 2.05 2.90 0.32
C GLY A 232 1.16 2.81 1.56
N SER A 233 -0.03 3.40 1.51
CA SER A 233 -0.82 3.66 2.71
C SER A 233 -1.40 2.42 3.35
N ASP A 234 -1.68 1.40 2.52
CA ASP A 234 -2.60 0.31 2.81
C ASP A 234 -3.87 0.84 3.50
N SER A 235 -4.37 1.99 3.03
CA SER A 235 -5.60 2.57 3.55
C SER A 235 -6.74 1.65 3.16
N ALA A 236 -7.23 0.90 4.15
CA ALA A 236 -8.14 -0.22 3.98
C ALA A 236 -9.44 0.04 4.76
N PRO A 237 -10.42 0.74 4.15
CA PRO A 237 -11.66 1.09 4.83
C PRO A 237 -12.54 -0.14 5.07
N HIS A 238 -13.09 -0.18 6.28
CA HIS A 238 -14.17 -1.09 6.69
C HIS A 238 -15.15 -0.33 7.58
N THR A 239 -16.44 -0.64 7.44
CA THR A 239 -17.46 -0.10 8.33
C THR A 239 -17.16 -0.47 9.78
N ILE A 240 -17.61 0.36 10.72
CA ILE A 240 -17.44 0.10 12.16
C ILE A 240 -17.98 -1.30 12.51
N LYS A 241 -19.15 -1.66 11.98
CA LYS A 241 -19.75 -3.00 12.18
C LYS A 241 -18.78 -4.12 11.79
N ASN A 242 -18.07 -3.99 10.68
CA ASN A 242 -17.12 -5.01 10.22
C ASN A 242 -15.80 -4.97 11.02
N LYS A 243 -15.33 -3.79 11.44
CA LYS A 243 -14.18 -3.68 12.36
C LYS A 243 -14.45 -4.36 13.69
N LEU A 244 -15.65 -4.22 14.25
CA LEU A 244 -16.07 -4.91 15.48
C LEU A 244 -16.19 -6.44 15.33
N LYS A 245 -16.31 -6.94 14.09
CA LYS A 245 -16.24 -8.37 13.76
C LYS A 245 -14.81 -8.86 13.48
N GLY A 246 -13.80 -8.00 13.58
CA GLY A 246 -12.41 -8.35 13.36
C GLY A 246 -11.92 -8.20 11.91
N ALA A 247 -12.57 -7.38 11.07
CA ALA A 247 -12.03 -7.05 9.75
C ALA A 247 -10.65 -6.35 9.89
N ALA A 248 -9.64 -6.86 9.19
CA ALA A 248 -8.30 -6.28 9.17
C ALA A 248 -8.23 -5.08 8.21
N GLY A 249 -7.63 -3.99 8.64
CA GLY A 249 -7.40 -2.80 7.81
C GLY A 249 -7.49 -1.51 8.61
N VAL A 250 -6.62 -0.55 8.28
CA VAL A 250 -6.63 0.80 8.88
C VAL A 250 -7.03 1.79 7.80
N PHE A 251 -8.08 2.57 8.03
CA PHE A 251 -8.45 3.65 7.11
C PHE A 251 -7.61 4.90 7.40
N SER A 252 -6.45 5.03 6.75
CA SER A 252 -5.48 6.09 7.00
C SER A 252 -5.61 7.29 6.05
N ALA A 253 -6.25 7.13 4.89
CA ALA A 253 -6.29 8.14 3.82
C ALA A 253 -6.49 9.59 4.30
N PRO A 254 -7.48 9.92 5.16
CA PRO A 254 -7.74 11.31 5.53
C PRO A 254 -6.60 12.03 6.27
N VAL A 255 -5.68 11.29 6.87
CA VAL A 255 -4.66 11.86 7.79
C VAL A 255 -3.23 11.67 7.30
N ILE A 256 -3.02 11.11 6.10
CA ILE A 256 -1.68 10.73 5.62
C ILE A 256 -0.73 11.92 5.57
N LEU A 257 -1.01 12.92 4.72
CA LEU A 257 -0.06 14.01 4.53
C LEU A 257 0.11 14.89 5.78
N PRO A 258 -0.96 15.22 6.55
CA PRO A 258 -0.82 15.88 7.84
C PRO A 258 0.12 15.14 8.81
N ALA A 259 -0.06 13.82 8.96
CA ALA A 259 0.74 13.01 9.88
C ALA A 259 2.19 12.83 9.39
N LEU A 260 2.40 12.60 8.08
CA LEU A 260 3.73 12.51 7.52
C LEU A 260 4.49 13.85 7.57
N ALA A 261 3.81 14.98 7.40
CA ALA A 261 4.43 16.30 7.56
C ALA A 261 4.92 16.54 9.00
N GLU A 262 4.23 16.01 10.01
CA GLU A 262 4.75 16.00 11.39
C GLU A 262 5.94 15.05 11.56
N PHE A 263 5.87 13.85 10.99
CA PHE A 263 6.94 12.86 11.06
C PHE A 263 8.23 13.34 10.38
N PHE A 264 8.11 14.00 9.23
CA PHE A 264 9.20 14.59 8.44
C PHE A 264 9.47 16.05 8.77
N GLU A 265 9.03 16.57 9.92
CA GLU A 265 9.24 17.98 10.24
C GLU A 265 10.74 18.37 10.08
N ASN A 266 10.98 19.40 9.27
CA ASN A 266 12.31 19.90 8.86
C ASN A 266 13.13 19.00 7.90
N ASP A 267 12.54 17.96 7.31
CA ASP A 267 13.19 17.03 6.38
C ASP A 267 12.31 16.78 5.14
N ILE A 268 12.10 17.86 4.38
CA ILE A 268 11.21 17.88 3.21
C ILE A 268 11.79 17.05 2.06
N GLU A 269 13.11 16.99 1.93
CA GLU A 269 13.77 16.23 0.87
C GLU A 269 13.47 14.73 1.00
N THR A 270 13.64 14.17 2.19
CA THR A 270 13.33 12.76 2.44
C THR A 270 11.83 12.50 2.34
N PHE A 271 10.99 13.45 2.77
CA PHE A 271 9.54 13.33 2.60
C PHE A 271 9.15 13.25 1.12
N GLN A 272 9.67 14.16 0.28
CA GLN A 272 9.42 14.18 -1.15
C GLN A 272 9.90 12.88 -1.83
N LYS A 273 11.07 12.37 -1.44
CA LYS A 273 11.59 11.09 -1.92
C LYS A 273 10.65 9.94 -1.60
N PHE A 274 10.26 9.83 -0.34
CA PHE A 274 9.42 8.74 0.16
C PHE A 274 7.99 8.75 -0.42
N ILE A 275 7.37 9.93 -0.54
CA ILE A 275 5.96 10.07 -0.98
C ILE A 275 5.79 10.12 -2.49
N SER A 276 6.87 10.25 -3.27
CA SER A 276 6.78 10.45 -4.72
C SER A 276 8.03 10.01 -5.49
N THR A 277 9.18 10.67 -5.31
CA THR A 277 10.32 10.55 -6.23
C THR A 277 10.80 9.12 -6.39
N ASN A 278 10.90 8.37 -5.29
CA ASN A 278 11.33 6.97 -5.32
C ASN A 278 10.39 6.11 -6.18
N ALA A 279 9.08 6.31 -6.09
CA ALA A 279 8.12 5.55 -6.91
C ALA A 279 8.24 5.87 -8.40
N ILE A 280 8.36 7.17 -8.73
CA ILE A 280 8.54 7.63 -10.11
C ILE A 280 9.82 7.04 -10.71
N GLU A 281 10.95 7.13 -10.01
CA GLU A 281 12.25 6.66 -10.50
C GLU A 281 12.33 5.13 -10.57
N ASN A 282 11.84 4.42 -9.55
CA ASN A 282 11.92 2.95 -9.52
C ASN A 282 11.07 2.28 -10.59
N PHE A 283 9.95 2.90 -10.99
CA PHE A 283 8.97 2.32 -11.92
C PHE A 283 8.78 3.12 -13.20
N ASN A 284 9.55 4.19 -13.43
CA ASN A 284 9.44 5.08 -14.59
C ASN A 284 8.01 5.61 -14.79
N LEU A 285 7.35 6.00 -13.69
CA LEU A 285 5.94 6.40 -13.73
C LEU A 285 5.77 7.75 -14.45
N ASN A 286 4.90 7.79 -15.44
CA ASN A 286 4.50 9.02 -16.13
C ASN A 286 3.19 9.57 -15.56
N ILE A 287 3.27 10.21 -14.38
CA ILE A 287 2.11 10.81 -13.71
C ILE A 287 2.02 12.30 -14.04
N PRO A 288 0.83 12.83 -14.40
CA PRO A 288 0.63 14.26 -14.57
C PRO A 288 1.07 15.04 -13.33
N LYS A 289 1.89 16.09 -13.55
CA LYS A 289 2.43 16.90 -12.45
C LYS A 289 1.32 17.55 -11.65
N ARG A 290 1.42 17.45 -10.32
CA ARG A 290 0.48 18.09 -9.40
C ARG A 290 1.17 18.45 -8.09
N GLU A 291 1.17 19.72 -7.75
CA GLU A 291 1.62 20.17 -6.43
C GLU A 291 0.53 19.98 -5.37
N VAL A 292 0.92 19.50 -4.20
CA VAL A 292 0.08 19.47 -3.00
C VAL A 292 0.74 20.29 -1.91
N LYS A 293 0.00 21.23 -1.33
CA LYS A 293 0.53 22.22 -0.38
C LYS A 293 -0.03 21.95 1.01
N LEU A 294 0.86 21.94 2.00
CA LEU A 294 0.50 21.88 3.41
C LEU A 294 0.95 23.13 4.14
N ILE A 295 0.06 23.69 4.95
CA ILE A 295 0.33 24.83 5.81
C ILE A 295 0.38 24.39 7.27
N LYS A 296 1.14 25.11 8.09
CA LYS A 296 1.25 24.88 9.53
C LYS A 296 0.08 25.56 10.23
N GLU A 297 -1.07 24.91 10.14
CA GLU A 297 -2.34 25.33 10.74
C GLU A 297 -2.93 24.11 11.45
N GLU A 298 -3.47 24.31 12.66
CA GLU A 298 -4.11 23.24 13.40
C GLU A 298 -5.33 22.72 12.61
N TRP A 299 -5.37 21.42 12.39
CA TRP A 299 -6.49 20.75 11.74
C TRP A 299 -6.84 19.47 12.50
N SER A 300 -8.14 19.19 12.64
CA SER A 300 -8.62 17.99 13.31
C SER A 300 -9.05 16.94 12.30
N ALA A 301 -8.61 15.70 12.49
CA ALA A 301 -9.08 14.58 11.70
C ALA A 301 -10.59 14.39 11.82
N PRO A 302 -11.28 13.97 10.75
CA PRO A 302 -12.68 13.61 10.83
C PRO A 302 -12.89 12.51 11.87
N TYR A 303 -14.00 12.57 12.61
CA TYR A 303 -14.36 11.50 13.53
C TYR A 303 -14.87 10.25 12.78
N LEU A 304 -15.56 10.47 11.66
CA LEU A 304 -16.15 9.47 10.79
C LEU A 304 -16.08 9.91 9.34
N VAL A 305 -16.04 8.94 8.43
CA VAL A 305 -16.23 9.10 6.99
C VAL A 305 -17.27 8.05 6.58
N GLY A 306 -18.50 8.48 6.32
CA GLY A 306 -19.64 7.56 6.24
C GLY A 306 -19.74 6.69 7.50
N GLU A 307 -19.76 5.37 7.33
CA GLU A 307 -19.77 4.39 8.43
C GLU A 307 -18.36 3.91 8.85
N ILE A 308 -17.30 4.59 8.41
CA ILE A 308 -15.90 4.19 8.63
C ILE A 308 -15.26 5.11 9.65
N LYS A 309 -14.52 4.52 10.60
CA LYS A 309 -13.71 5.27 11.56
C LYS A 309 -12.27 5.38 11.04
N PRO A 310 -11.76 6.59 10.75
CA PRO A 310 -10.39 6.77 10.28
C PRO A 310 -9.36 6.57 11.39
N MET A 311 -8.12 6.32 10.97
CA MET A 311 -6.95 6.37 11.83
C MET A 311 -6.88 7.75 12.50
N PHE A 312 -6.60 7.77 13.81
CA PHE A 312 -6.53 9.02 14.57
C PHE A 312 -7.79 9.89 14.50
N ALA A 313 -8.97 9.29 14.39
CA ALA A 313 -10.26 10.01 14.42
C ALA A 313 -10.32 11.07 15.54
N GLY A 314 -10.60 12.33 15.17
CA GLY A 314 -10.67 13.47 16.10
C GLY A 314 -9.33 14.03 16.61
N ARG A 315 -8.18 13.42 16.26
CA ARG A 315 -6.85 13.92 16.63
C ARG A 315 -6.58 15.25 15.93
N LYS A 316 -5.93 16.16 16.64
CA LYS A 316 -5.37 17.40 16.08
C LYS A 316 -3.99 17.16 15.49
N PHE A 317 -3.75 17.71 14.30
CA PHE A 317 -2.47 17.76 13.60
C PHE A 317 -2.03 19.22 13.44
N ARG A 318 -0.72 19.45 13.38
CA ARG A 318 -0.08 20.76 13.19
C ARG A 318 -0.05 21.22 11.74
N TYR A 319 -0.36 20.34 10.80
CA TYR A 319 -0.37 20.60 9.37
C TYR A 319 -1.73 20.29 8.76
N LYS A 320 -2.11 21.09 7.78
CA LYS A 320 -3.35 20.97 7.01
C LYS A 320 -3.03 20.99 5.52
N VAL A 321 -3.65 20.09 4.75
CA VAL A 321 -3.61 20.10 3.29
C VAL A 321 -4.56 21.19 2.78
N LEU A 322 -4.10 21.99 1.82
CA LEU A 322 -4.87 23.07 1.20
C LEU A 322 -5.81 22.59 0.11
#